data_AF-A0A1E4Y3I4-F1
#
_entry.id   AF-A0A1E4Y3I4-F1
#
_cell.length_a   1.000
_cell.length_b   1.000
_cell.length_c   1.000
_cell.angle_alpha   90.00
_cell.angle_beta   90.00
_cell.angle_gamma   90.00
#
_symmetry.space_group_name_H-M   'P 1'
#
loop_
_entity.id
_entity.type
_entity.pdbx_description
1 polymer ?
#
loop_
_entity_poly.entity_id
_entity_poly.type
_entity_poly.pdbx_seq_one_letter_code
_entity_poly.pdbx_strand_id
1 'polypeptide(L)'
;MGGSLSPKQVATLQKVLDNVTSRPWFDNSEHCRNALAGRLTFLIKIGIENTAHLQTTGVCWAVNDFNRDVMKTNRRKPVEMMGIGKAEQLRLEDYR
;
A
#
# COMPACT_ATOMS: atom_id res chain seq x y z
N MET A 1 -22.58 6.88 -14.59
CA MET A 1 -22.00 8.06 -13.92
C MET A 1 -20.59 8.28 -14.46
N GLY A 2 -20.46 8.93 -15.62
CA GLY A 2 -19.20 9.04 -16.36
C GLY A 2 -18.99 10.46 -16.89
N GLY A 3 -19.02 11.45 -16.01
CA GLY A 3 -18.58 12.80 -16.36
C GLY A 3 -17.05 12.87 -16.32
N SER A 4 -16.45 13.46 -17.35
CA SER A 4 -15.05 13.87 -17.30
C SER A 4 -14.87 14.95 -16.23
N LEU A 5 -13.73 14.96 -15.55
CA LEU A 5 -13.44 15.99 -14.54
C LEU A 5 -13.33 17.36 -15.23
N SER A 6 -13.85 18.41 -14.59
CA SER A 6 -13.63 19.78 -15.03
C SER A 6 -12.15 20.16 -14.91
N PRO A 7 -11.64 21.16 -15.65
CA PRO A 7 -10.26 21.60 -15.54
C PRO A 7 -9.85 21.98 -14.10
N LYS A 8 -10.77 22.59 -13.35
CA LYS A 8 -10.56 22.92 -11.93
C LYS A 8 -10.41 21.66 -11.07
N GLN A 9 -11.26 20.66 -11.31
CA GLN A 9 -11.20 19.37 -10.61
C GLN A 9 -9.90 18.62 -10.92
N VAL A 10 -9.44 18.64 -12.18
CA VAL A 10 -8.15 18.07 -12.58
C VAL A 10 -7.00 18.79 -11.87
N ALA A 11 -7.01 20.12 -11.81
CA ALA A 11 -5.99 20.90 -11.10
C ALA A 11 -5.96 20.58 -9.60
N THR A 12 -7.13 20.46 -8.96
CA THR A 12 -7.24 20.02 -7.56
C THR A 12 -6.66 18.62 -7.38
N LEU A 13 -7.05 17.67 -8.23
CA LEU A 13 -6.56 16.29 -8.17
C LEU A 13 -5.03 16.24 -8.28
N GLN A 14 -4.45 16.94 -9.27
CA GLN A 14 -3.01 16.98 -9.47
C GLN A 14 -2.29 17.55 -8.25
N LYS A 15 -2.78 18.68 -7.72
CA LYS A 15 -2.20 19.31 -6.52
C LYS A 15 -2.22 18.39 -5.30
N VAL A 16 -3.30 17.63 -5.12
CA VAL A 16 -3.42 16.67 -4.02
C VAL A 16 -2.44 15.51 -4.23
N LEU A 17 -2.39 14.95 -5.44
CA LEU A 17 -1.47 13.87 -5.79
C LEU A 17 -0.03 14.28 -5.54
N ASP A 18 0.41 15.41 -6.08
CA ASP A 18 1.78 15.91 -5.92
C ASP A 18 2.14 16.13 -4.43
N ASN A 19 1.18 16.57 -3.61
CA ASN A 19 1.41 16.78 -2.18
C ASN A 19 1.62 15.47 -1.40
N VAL A 20 0.92 14.40 -1.80
CA VAL A 20 0.99 13.09 -1.13
C VAL A 20 2.19 12.30 -1.65
N THR A 21 2.42 12.28 -2.97
CA THR A 21 3.47 11.49 -3.61
C THR A 21 4.88 12.06 -3.42
N SER A 22 5.00 13.37 -3.13
CA SER A 22 6.29 14.00 -2.79
C SER A 22 6.78 13.66 -1.39
N ARG A 23 5.98 12.97 -0.57
CA ARG A 23 6.37 12.62 0.80
C ARG A 23 7.33 11.43 0.81
N PRO A 24 8.36 11.45 1.68
CA PRO A 24 9.38 10.40 1.70
C PRO A 24 8.86 9.03 2.17
N TRP A 25 7.72 9.00 2.85
CA TRP A 25 7.07 7.78 3.32
C TRP A 25 6.14 7.15 2.27
N PHE A 26 5.86 7.84 1.16
CA PHE A 26 4.94 7.34 0.14
C PHE A 26 5.63 6.35 -0.80
N ASP A 27 5.02 5.19 -1.04
CA ASP A 27 5.47 4.29 -2.10
C ASP A 27 5.13 4.89 -3.47
N ASN A 28 6.16 5.40 -4.15
CA ASN A 28 6.02 6.03 -5.46
C ASN A 28 5.93 5.03 -6.63
N SER A 29 5.61 3.77 -6.35
CA SER A 29 5.28 2.79 -7.39
C SER A 29 4.09 3.26 -8.24
N GLU A 30 4.09 2.88 -9.52
CA GLU A 30 3.00 3.20 -10.44
C GLU A 30 1.65 2.67 -9.92
N HIS A 31 1.67 1.48 -9.31
CA HIS A 31 0.50 0.86 -8.69
C HIS A 31 -0.12 1.74 -7.61
N CYS A 32 0.68 2.22 -6.66
CA CYS A 32 0.22 3.07 -5.57
C CYS A 32 -0.27 4.44 -6.06
N ARG A 33 0.42 5.05 -7.02
CA ARG A 33 -0.03 6.29 -7.66
C ARG A 33 -1.38 6.14 -8.34
N ASN A 34 -1.55 5.09 -9.15
CA ASN A 34 -2.79 4.83 -9.89
C ASN A 34 -3.96 4.52 -8.95
N ALA A 35 -3.72 3.75 -7.89
CA ALA A 35 -4.72 3.46 -6.87
C ALA A 35 -5.17 4.73 -6.14
N LEU A 36 -4.23 5.59 -5.73
CA LEU A 36 -4.54 6.86 -5.08
C LEU A 36 -5.32 7.79 -6.01
N ALA A 37 -4.87 7.96 -7.26
CA ALA A 37 -5.52 8.81 -8.25
C ALA A 37 -6.96 8.36 -8.55
N GLY A 38 -7.19 7.04 -8.66
CA GLY A 38 -8.52 6.48 -8.88
C GLY A 38 -9.49 6.79 -7.73
N ARG A 39 -9.04 6.60 -6.48
CA ARG A 39 -9.88 6.88 -5.30
C ARG A 39 -10.16 8.38 -5.14
N LEU A 40 -9.18 9.25 -5.35
CA LEU A 40 -9.38 10.70 -5.30
C LEU A 40 -10.31 11.20 -6.43
N THR A 41 -10.17 10.63 -7.63
CA THR A 41 -11.08 10.92 -8.75
C THR A 41 -12.52 10.55 -8.41
N PHE A 42 -12.73 9.42 -7.74
CA PHE A 42 -14.05 9.01 -7.27
C PHE A 42 -14.65 10.03 -6.28
N LEU A 43 -13.87 10.46 -5.28
CA LEU A 43 -14.31 11.47 -4.31
C LEU A 43 -14.74 12.78 -4.98
N ILE A 44 -13.97 13.24 -5.95
CA ILE A 44 -14.29 14.46 -6.70
C ILE A 44 -15.59 14.28 -7.49
N LYS A 45 -15.78 13.12 -8.15
CA LYS A 45 -17.00 12.83 -8.92
C LYS A 45 -18.27 12.78 -8.08
N ILE A 46 -18.16 12.48 -6.79
CA ILE A 46 -19.30 12.50 -5.85
C ILE A 46 -19.45 13.85 -5.13
N GLY A 47 -18.69 14.87 -5.51
CA GLY A 47 -18.82 16.25 -5.02
C GLY A 47 -17.87 16.65 -3.90
N ILE A 48 -16.91 15.80 -3.52
CA ILE A 48 -15.90 16.14 -2.51
C ILE A 48 -14.71 16.80 -3.19
N GLU A 49 -14.71 18.13 -3.23
CA GLU A 49 -13.70 18.92 -3.95
C GLU A 49 -12.76 19.73 -3.03
N ASN A 50 -13.02 19.73 -1.71
CA ASN A 50 -12.19 20.46 -0.78
C ASN A 50 -10.77 19.85 -0.74
N THR A 51 -9.77 20.66 -1.12
CA THR A 51 -8.38 20.21 -1.23
C THR A 51 -7.81 19.66 0.08
N ALA A 52 -8.10 20.30 1.22
CA ALA A 52 -7.59 19.85 2.51
C ALA A 52 -8.21 18.50 2.93
N HIS A 53 -9.50 18.30 2.66
CA HIS A 53 -10.17 17.02 2.91
C HIS A 53 -9.60 15.91 2.02
N LEU A 54 -9.40 16.20 0.73
CA LEU A 54 -8.81 15.26 -0.23
C LEU A 54 -7.37 14.89 0.16
N GLN A 55 -6.55 15.85 0.59
CA GLN A 55 -5.20 15.59 1.10
C GLN A 55 -5.21 14.71 2.34
N THR A 56 -6.01 15.08 3.35
CA THR A 56 -6.13 14.31 4.59
C THR A 56 -6.53 12.86 4.29
N THR A 57 -7.53 12.69 3.44
CA THR A 57 -8.03 11.36 3.04
C THR A 57 -6.99 10.58 2.26
N GLY A 58 -6.30 11.23 1.31
CA GLY A 58 -5.23 10.63 0.52
C GLY A 58 -4.07 10.14 1.38
N VAL A 59 -3.65 10.93 2.38
CA VAL A 59 -2.62 10.53 3.35
C VAL A 59 -3.08 9.33 4.18
N CYS A 60 -4.30 9.36 4.74
CA CYS A 60 -4.82 8.25 5.55
C CYS A 60 -4.85 6.93 4.76
N TRP A 61 -5.28 6.97 3.50
CA TRP A 61 -5.26 5.79 2.64
C TRP A 61 -3.86 5.31 2.30
N ALA A 62 -2.97 6.22 1.94
CA ALA A 62 -1.60 5.86 1.58
C ALA A 62 -0.84 5.24 2.75
N VAL A 63 -1.03 5.77 3.97
CA VAL A 63 -0.45 5.19 5.20
C VAL A 63 -1.06 3.82 5.51
N ASN A 64 -2.38 3.67 5.36
CA ASN A 64 -3.05 2.37 5.59
C ASN A 64 -2.60 1.31 4.58
N ASP A 65 -2.45 1.68 3.31
CA ASP A 65 -1.97 0.78 2.26
C ASP A 65 -0.49 0.40 2.48
N PHE A 66 0.35 1.35 2.88
CA PHE A 66 1.74 1.09 3.31
C PHE A 66 1.79 0.09 4.47
N ASN A 67 0.98 0.30 5.51
CA ASN A 67 0.90 -0.63 6.64
C ASN A 67 0.43 -2.02 6.17
N ARG A 68 -0.52 -2.09 5.24
CA ARG A 68 -1.02 -3.37 4.73
C ARG A 68 0.04 -4.13 3.93
N ASP A 69 0.86 -3.44 3.16
CA ASP A 69 1.96 -4.06 2.41
C ASP A 69 3.13 -4.46 3.30
N VAL A 70 3.47 -3.67 4.32
CA VAL A 70 4.41 -4.09 5.37
C VAL A 70 3.89 -5.36 6.06
N MET A 71 2.60 -5.41 6.41
CA MET A 71 2.00 -6.60 7.05
C MET A 71 1.94 -7.83 6.13
N LYS A 72 1.71 -7.66 4.82
CA LYS A 72 1.78 -8.77 3.85
C LYS A 72 3.22 -9.26 3.66
N THR A 73 4.17 -8.34 3.62
CA THR A 73 5.60 -8.65 3.48
C THR A 73 6.11 -9.37 4.71
N ASN A 74 5.68 -8.94 5.90
CA ASN A 74 6.01 -9.58 7.17
C ASN A 74 5.28 -10.93 7.36
N ARG A 75 4.12 -11.13 6.74
CA ARG A 75 3.42 -12.44 6.69
C ARG A 75 4.07 -13.44 5.73
N ARG A 76 4.92 -13.00 4.80
CA ARG A 76 5.77 -13.90 4.00
C ARG A 76 7.08 -14.21 4.74
N LYS A 77 6.98 -14.95 5.84
CA LYS A 77 7.91 -15.95 6.39
C LYS A 77 7.40 -16.33 7.79
N PRO A 78 7.25 -17.63 8.06
CA PRO A 78 8.40 -18.50 8.20
C PRO A 78 8.56 -19.36 6.96
N VAL A 79 9.71 -19.22 6.29
CA VAL A 79 10.33 -20.38 5.67
C VAL A 79 10.50 -21.36 6.82
N GLU A 80 9.78 -22.47 6.74
CA GLU A 80 10.01 -23.63 7.59
C GLU A 80 11.50 -23.94 7.56
N MET A 81 12.22 -23.51 8.60
CA MET A 81 13.47 -24.13 8.98
C MET A 81 13.12 -25.50 9.60
N MET A 82 12.63 -26.43 8.79
CA MET A 82 12.61 -27.85 9.14
C MET A 82 13.80 -28.53 8.46
N GLY A 83 14.97 -28.02 8.80
CA GLY A 83 16.27 -28.65 8.57
C GLY A 83 16.91 -29.03 9.90
N ILE A 84 16.14 -29.46 10.91
CA ILE A 84 16.67 -30.06 12.14
C ILE A 84 15.74 -31.22 12.53
N GLY A 85 15.89 -32.32 11.82
CA GLY A 85 15.14 -33.57 12.04
C GLY A 85 15.88 -34.76 11.44
N LYS A 86 17.21 -34.78 11.56
CA LYS A 86 18.04 -35.92 11.15
C LYS A 86 19.43 -35.95 11.81
N ALA A 87 19.53 -35.47 13.05
CA ALA A 87 20.76 -35.58 13.86
C ALA A 87 20.61 -36.48 15.11
N GLU A 88 19.40 -36.99 15.38
CA GLU A 88 19.13 -37.87 16.54
C GLU A 88 18.79 -39.32 16.15
N GLN A 89 19.15 -39.76 14.94
CA GLN A 89 19.04 -41.17 14.54
C GLN A 89 20.38 -41.86 14.21
N LEU A 90 21.51 -41.21 14.51
CA LEU A 90 22.85 -41.79 14.29
C LEU A 90 23.65 -42.01 15.58
N ARG A 91 22.99 -42.12 16.75
CA ARG A 91 23.70 -42.35 18.01
C ARG A 91 23.13 -43.46 18.91
N LEU A 92 22.24 -44.32 18.40
CA LEU A 92 21.62 -45.36 19.22
C LEU A 92 21.52 -46.76 18.58
N GLU A 93 22.24 -47.04 17.48
CA GLU A 93 22.28 -48.39 16.87
C GLU A 93 23.70 -49.01 16.87
N ASP A 94 24.68 -48.39 17.54
CA ASP A 94 26.03 -48.97 17.75
C ASP A 94 26.20 -49.65 19.12
N TYR A 95 25.12 -49.86 19.88
CA TYR A 95 25.15 -50.63 21.14
C TYR A 95 23.84 -51.38 21.37
N ARG A 96 23.64 -52.50 20.67
CA ARG A 96 23.09 -53.73 21.25
C ARG A 96 23.36 -54.95 20.39
#